data_AF-C5BJY5-F1
#
_entry.id   AF-C5BJY5-F1
#
_cell.length_a   1.000
_cell.length_b   1.000
_cell.length_c   1.000
_cell.angle_alpha   90.00
_cell.angle_beta   90.00
_cell.angle_gamma   90.00
#
_symmetry.space_group_name_H-M   'P 1'
#
loop_
_entity.id
_entity.type
_entity.pdbx_description
1 polymer ?
#
loop_
_entity_poly.entity_id
_entity_poly.type
_entity_poly.pdbx_seq_one_letter_code
_entity_poly.pdbx_strand_id
1 'polypeptide(L)'
;MGWMASANYTHRGSMKYQSICGAMIALGLSLPSSAEVLIVDQLDTQHCRLVAENTCESKKSKESKSLAKCTQWHKNAAAEQQANTVVIDKATETERRRPNFDGSWKAITERSYTARYFDCPNEIVQAASMPAIDKPAPAANRSIAERLRLLKELREKSLITEAEYAAKKAEILESL
;
A
#
# COMPACT_ATOMS: atom_id res chain seq x y z
N MET A 1 -38.81 -27.77 -38.19
CA MET A 1 -37.57 -27.35 -38.86
C MET A 1 -36.41 -27.68 -37.91
N GLY A 2 -35.70 -28.80 -37.93
CA GLY A 2 -35.56 -29.86 -38.94
C GLY A 2 -34.19 -29.81 -39.61
N TRP A 3 -33.07 -29.95 -38.88
CA TRP A 3 -31.75 -30.31 -39.44
C TRP A 3 -30.92 -31.13 -38.43
N MET A 4 -30.59 -32.37 -38.84
CA MET A 4 -29.53 -33.22 -38.30
C MET A 4 -28.27 -33.03 -39.17
N ALA A 5 -27.07 -33.12 -38.58
CA ALA A 5 -25.80 -33.62 -39.17
C ALA A 5 -24.71 -33.51 -38.07
N SER A 6 -24.20 -34.57 -37.43
CA SER A 6 -23.35 -35.70 -37.87
C SER A 6 -21.94 -35.37 -38.36
N ALA A 7 -20.97 -36.08 -37.74
CA ALA A 7 -19.66 -36.55 -38.24
C ALA A 7 -18.51 -35.53 -38.36
N ASN A 8 -17.22 -35.87 -38.28
CA ASN A 8 -16.43 -36.98 -37.71
C ASN A 8 -14.94 -36.57 -37.85
N TYR A 9 -14.13 -37.03 -36.90
CA TYR A 9 -12.76 -37.57 -36.98
C TYR A 9 -11.73 -37.26 -38.12
N THR A 10 -10.45 -37.31 -37.69
CA THR A 10 -9.15 -37.39 -38.41
C THR A 10 -8.62 -36.08 -39.05
N HIS A 11 -7.35 -35.69 -38.92
CA HIS A 11 -6.15 -36.47 -39.25
C HIS A 11 -4.87 -35.98 -38.54
N ARG A 12 -4.00 -36.96 -38.30
CA ARG A 12 -2.61 -36.92 -37.84
C ARG A 12 -1.71 -36.17 -38.84
N GLY A 13 -0.84 -35.28 -38.35
CA GLY A 13 0.21 -34.63 -39.13
C GLY A 13 1.48 -34.51 -38.31
N SER A 14 2.40 -35.48 -38.45
CA SER A 14 3.77 -35.41 -37.97
C SER A 14 4.60 -34.52 -38.87
N MET A 15 5.30 -33.52 -38.32
CA MET A 15 6.47 -32.92 -38.97
C MET A 15 7.66 -32.95 -38.01
N LYS A 16 8.66 -33.74 -38.41
CA LYS A 16 10.01 -33.75 -37.87
C LYS A 16 10.84 -32.71 -38.64
N TYR A 17 11.44 -31.73 -37.98
CA TYR A 17 12.58 -30.94 -38.47
C TYR A 17 13.25 -30.37 -37.21
N GLN A 18 14.34 -30.98 -36.74
CA GLN A 18 15.74 -30.75 -37.10
C GLN A 18 16.44 -29.89 -36.03
N SER A 19 17.50 -30.49 -35.52
CA SER A 19 18.48 -29.96 -34.59
C SER A 19 19.13 -28.68 -35.12
N ILE A 20 19.15 -27.64 -34.30
CA ILE A 20 20.13 -26.55 -34.39
C ILE A 20 20.66 -26.33 -32.96
N CYS A 21 21.84 -26.89 -32.68
CA CYS A 21 22.67 -26.41 -31.59
C CYS A 21 23.20 -25.02 -31.99
N GLY A 22 22.78 -23.98 -31.26
CA GLY A 22 23.25 -22.61 -31.42
C GLY A 22 23.24 -21.91 -30.06
N ALA A 23 24.39 -21.36 -29.69
CA ALA A 23 24.75 -20.94 -28.34
C ALA A 23 23.95 -19.74 -27.78
N MET A 24 23.76 -19.78 -26.46
CA MET A 24 23.82 -18.66 -25.50
C MET A 24 23.12 -17.34 -25.86
N ILE A 25 21.92 -17.15 -25.29
CA ILE A 25 21.65 -15.93 -24.53
C ILE A 25 21.09 -16.37 -23.18
N ALA A 26 21.96 -16.33 -22.16
CA ALA A 26 21.50 -16.30 -20.79
C ALA A 26 20.68 -15.01 -20.64
N LEU A 27 19.36 -15.12 -20.79
CA LEU A 27 18.44 -14.11 -20.30
C LEU A 27 18.67 -14.07 -18.80
N GLY A 28 19.44 -13.07 -18.36
CA GLY A 28 19.49 -12.67 -16.97
C GLY A 28 18.06 -12.33 -16.57
N LEU A 29 17.34 -13.32 -16.05
CA LEU A 29 16.22 -13.12 -15.17
C LEU A 29 16.82 -12.43 -13.95
N SER A 30 17.02 -11.12 -14.06
CA SER A 30 17.00 -10.24 -12.90
C SER A 30 15.67 -10.50 -12.24
N LEU A 31 15.68 -11.39 -11.23
CA LEU A 31 14.55 -11.55 -10.35
C LEU A 31 14.16 -10.13 -9.91
N PRO A 32 12.88 -9.73 -10.00
CA PRO A 32 12.46 -8.51 -9.37
C PRO A 32 12.88 -8.65 -7.90
N SER A 33 13.80 -7.80 -7.47
CA SER A 33 14.07 -7.58 -6.06
C SER A 33 12.69 -7.35 -5.46
N SER A 34 12.22 -8.31 -4.66
CA SER A 34 10.93 -8.27 -4.00
C SER A 34 11.03 -7.20 -2.91
N ALA A 35 11.08 -5.93 -3.33
CA ALA A 35 10.88 -4.81 -2.46
C ALA A 35 9.47 -4.95 -1.92
N GLU A 36 9.37 -5.08 -0.60
CA GLU A 36 8.09 -5.13 0.08
C GLU A 36 7.29 -3.87 -0.28
N VAL A 37 6.07 -4.04 -0.80
CA VAL A 37 5.21 -2.91 -1.17
C VAL A 37 4.67 -2.24 0.08
N LEU A 38 5.08 -1.01 0.32
CA LEU A 38 4.60 -0.18 1.41
C LEU A 38 3.30 0.53 1.02
N ILE A 39 2.36 0.61 1.95
CA ILE A 39 1.18 1.48 1.83
C ILE A 39 1.37 2.69 2.73
N VAL A 40 1.18 3.88 2.18
CA VAL A 40 1.30 5.14 2.91
C VAL A 40 0.07 6.02 2.63
N ASP A 41 -0.36 6.80 3.62
CA ASP A 41 -1.46 7.76 3.48
C ASP A 41 -1.03 9.03 2.74
N GLN A 42 0.23 9.42 2.89
CA GLN A 42 0.82 10.59 2.24
C GLN A 42 2.22 10.28 1.74
N LEU A 43 2.55 10.81 0.56
CA LEU A 43 3.84 10.62 -0.08
C LEU A 43 4.31 11.94 -0.68
N ASP A 44 5.56 12.30 -0.44
CA ASP A 44 6.21 13.37 -1.19
C ASP A 44 6.54 12.87 -2.61
N THR A 45 5.92 13.49 -3.61
CA THR A 45 6.02 13.03 -5.01
C THR A 45 7.27 13.53 -5.73
N GLN A 46 8.08 14.42 -5.12
CA GLN A 46 9.21 15.05 -5.82
C GLN A 46 10.35 14.06 -6.11
N HIS A 47 10.46 13.02 -5.30
CA HIS A 47 11.54 12.04 -5.38
C HIS A 47 11.04 10.64 -5.75
N CYS A 48 9.78 10.52 -6.14
CA CYS A 48 9.15 9.25 -6.49
C CYS A 48 8.65 9.28 -7.91
N ARG A 49 8.87 8.20 -8.66
CA ARG A 49 8.32 8.05 -10.00
C ARG A 49 6.94 7.40 -9.92
N LEU A 50 5.93 8.03 -10.51
CA LEU A 50 4.63 7.39 -10.72
C LEU A 50 4.78 6.26 -11.74
N VAL A 51 4.43 5.05 -11.32
CA VAL A 51 4.45 3.85 -12.17
C VAL A 51 3.10 3.67 -12.83
N ALA A 52 2.02 3.77 -12.06
CA ALA A 52 0.66 3.56 -12.54
C ALA A 52 -0.40 4.11 -11.59
N GLU A 53 -1.63 4.14 -12.08
CA GLU A 53 -2.83 4.38 -11.30
C GLU A 53 -3.84 3.29 -11.60
N ASN A 54 -4.47 2.73 -10.56
CA ASN A 54 -5.44 1.66 -10.69
C ASN A 54 -6.58 1.82 -9.68
N THR A 55 -7.76 1.31 -10.03
CA THR A 55 -8.96 1.39 -9.18
C THR A 55 -9.48 0.01 -8.83
N CYS A 56 -9.74 -0.23 -7.55
CA CYS A 56 -10.42 -1.42 -7.04
C CYS A 56 -11.86 -1.10 -6.63
N GLU A 57 -12.81 -1.92 -7.10
CA GLU A 57 -14.22 -1.79 -6.74
C GLU A 57 -14.67 -2.92 -5.80
N SER A 58 -15.47 -2.56 -4.78
CA SER A 58 -16.01 -3.50 -3.81
C SER A 58 -17.46 -3.18 -3.45
N LYS A 59 -18.29 -4.21 -3.52
CA LYS A 59 -19.70 -4.22 -3.07
C LYS A 59 -19.87 -4.84 -1.67
N LYS A 60 -18.79 -4.96 -0.87
CA LYS A 60 -18.90 -5.51 0.49
C LYS A 60 -19.66 -4.55 1.39
N SER A 61 -20.50 -5.11 2.27
CA SER A 61 -21.37 -4.34 3.16
C SER A 61 -20.59 -3.46 4.15
N LYS A 62 -19.52 -4.00 4.75
CA LYS A 62 -18.65 -3.25 5.68
C LYS A 62 -17.50 -2.58 4.93
N GLU A 63 -17.28 -1.30 5.20
CA GLU A 63 -16.18 -0.51 4.65
C GLU A 63 -14.81 -1.16 4.92
N SER A 64 -14.54 -1.57 6.17
CA SER A 64 -13.27 -2.22 6.53
C SER A 64 -12.98 -3.50 5.73
N LYS A 65 -14.02 -4.25 5.35
CA LYS A 65 -13.87 -5.45 4.50
C LYS A 65 -13.64 -5.08 3.03
N SER A 66 -14.24 -3.99 2.56
CA SER A 66 -13.97 -3.45 1.23
C SER A 66 -12.54 -2.94 1.12
N LEU A 67 -12.12 -2.11 2.08
CA LEU A 67 -10.77 -1.56 2.15
C LEU A 67 -9.74 -2.68 2.23
N ALA A 68 -9.83 -3.61 3.19
CA ALA A 68 -8.86 -4.71 3.32
C ALA A 68 -8.70 -5.55 2.03
N LYS A 69 -9.81 -5.82 1.33
CA LYS A 69 -9.77 -6.51 0.03
C LYS A 69 -9.02 -5.67 -1.01
N CYS A 70 -9.35 -4.39 -1.13
CA CYS A 70 -8.73 -3.51 -2.12
C CYS A 70 -7.27 -3.18 -1.79
N THR A 71 -6.93 -2.99 -0.52
CA THR A 71 -5.56 -2.88 -0.01
C THR A 71 -4.71 -4.06 -0.48
N GLN A 72 -5.17 -5.31 -0.27
CA GLN A 72 -4.43 -6.49 -0.72
C GLN A 72 -4.32 -6.55 -2.24
N TRP A 73 -5.39 -6.22 -2.96
CA TRP A 73 -5.38 -6.17 -4.42
C TRP A 73 -4.35 -5.15 -4.95
N HIS A 74 -4.31 -3.95 -4.37
CA HIS A 74 -3.34 -2.91 -4.74
C HIS A 74 -1.90 -3.31 -4.41
N LYS A 75 -1.63 -3.98 -3.28
CA LYS A 75 -0.29 -4.51 -2.98
C LYS A 75 0.20 -5.45 -4.07
N ASN A 76 -0.66 -6.40 -4.46
CA ASN A 76 -0.31 -7.38 -5.49
C ASN A 76 -0.10 -6.71 -6.85
N ALA A 77 -1.02 -5.82 -7.26
CA ALA A 77 -0.93 -5.12 -8.53
C ALA A 77 0.28 -4.17 -8.60
N ALA A 78 0.64 -3.52 -7.49
CA ALA A 78 1.84 -2.69 -7.42
C ALA A 78 3.13 -3.53 -7.54
N ALA A 79 3.18 -4.69 -6.88
CA ALA A 79 4.32 -5.60 -6.99
C ALA A 79 4.49 -6.14 -8.42
N GLU A 80 3.40 -6.51 -9.09
CA GLU A 80 3.41 -6.92 -10.51
C GLU A 80 3.95 -5.82 -11.43
N GLN A 81 3.71 -4.56 -11.07
CA GLN A 81 4.15 -3.38 -11.82
C GLN A 81 5.51 -2.84 -11.35
N GLN A 82 6.21 -3.57 -10.47
CA GLN A 82 7.51 -3.19 -9.92
C GLN A 82 7.50 -1.84 -9.17
N ALA A 83 6.37 -1.46 -8.60
CA ALA A 83 6.26 -0.33 -7.67
C ALA A 83 6.54 -0.80 -6.25
N ASN A 84 7.14 0.07 -5.42
CA ASN A 84 7.45 -0.23 -4.03
C ASN A 84 6.59 0.54 -3.01
N THR A 85 5.85 1.54 -3.46
CA THR A 85 5.00 2.38 -2.61
C THR A 85 3.61 2.55 -3.23
N VAL A 86 2.57 2.46 -2.42
CA VAL A 86 1.18 2.64 -2.84
C VAL A 86 0.52 3.69 -1.97
N VAL A 87 -0.10 4.67 -2.62
CA VAL A 87 -0.97 5.67 -1.98
C VAL A 87 -2.40 5.37 -2.40
N ILE A 88 -3.27 5.05 -1.43
CA ILE A 88 -4.69 4.78 -1.69
C ILE A 88 -5.48 6.04 -1.33
N ASP A 89 -6.21 6.58 -2.29
CA ASP A 89 -7.07 7.74 -2.06
C ASP A 89 -8.32 7.33 -1.25
N LYS A 90 -9.05 8.33 -0.74
CA LYS A 90 -10.30 8.08 -0.02
C LYS A 90 -11.32 7.35 -0.91
N ALA A 91 -12.12 6.49 -0.28
CA ALA A 91 -13.16 5.75 -0.98
C ALA A 91 -14.14 6.72 -1.65
N THR A 92 -14.44 6.44 -2.91
CA THR A 92 -15.59 7.03 -3.61
C THR A 92 -16.76 6.07 -3.49
N GLU A 93 -17.88 6.53 -2.92
CA GLU A 93 -19.08 5.71 -2.78
C GLU A 93 -20.11 6.07 -3.85
N THR A 94 -20.70 5.04 -4.45
CA THR A 94 -21.85 5.18 -5.34
C THR A 94 -22.99 4.31 -4.84
N GLU A 95 -24.21 4.83 -4.91
CA GLU A 95 -25.41 4.07 -4.61
C GLU A 95 -26.26 3.92 -5.87
N ARG A 96 -26.66 2.69 -6.16
CA ARG A 96 -27.63 2.40 -7.21
C ARG A 96 -28.76 1.55 -6.68
N ARG A 97 -29.94 1.70 -7.28
CA ARG A 97 -31.14 0.93 -6.91
C ARG A 97 -31.39 -0.18 -7.91
N ARG A 98 -31.66 -1.37 -7.40
CA ARG A 98 -32.13 -2.52 -8.19
C ARG A 98 -33.55 -2.87 -7.75
N PRO A 99 -34.52 -2.97 -8.67
CA PRO A 99 -35.85 -3.44 -8.32
C PRO A 99 -35.80 -4.96 -8.04
N ASN A 100 -36.56 -5.38 -7.04
CA ASN A 100 -36.84 -6.78 -6.75
C ASN A 100 -38.12 -7.23 -7.46
N PHE A 101 -38.35 -8.54 -7.53
CA PHE A 101 -39.51 -9.12 -8.21
C PHE A 101 -40.85 -8.77 -7.53
N ASP A 102 -40.82 -8.52 -6.22
CA ASP A 102 -41.99 -8.12 -5.42
C ASP A 102 -42.33 -6.62 -5.52
N GLY A 103 -41.63 -5.86 -6.38
CA GLY A 103 -41.80 -4.41 -6.53
C GLY A 103 -41.05 -3.57 -5.48
N SER A 104 -40.37 -4.20 -4.52
CA SER A 104 -39.51 -3.49 -3.56
C SER A 104 -38.17 -3.09 -4.21
N TRP A 105 -37.47 -2.12 -3.61
CA TRP A 105 -36.16 -1.65 -4.11
C TRP A 105 -35.03 -2.10 -3.19
N LYS A 106 -33.95 -2.60 -3.78
CA LYS A 106 -32.69 -2.88 -3.08
C LYS A 106 -31.65 -1.82 -3.42
N ALA A 107 -31.15 -1.13 -2.40
CA ALA A 107 -29.96 -0.28 -2.54
C ALA A 107 -28.71 -1.16 -2.67
N ILE A 108 -27.83 -0.79 -3.59
CA ILE A 108 -26.53 -1.41 -3.83
C ILE A 108 -25.49 -0.30 -3.68
N THR A 109 -24.77 -0.34 -2.58
CA THR A 109 -23.60 0.51 -2.34
C THR A 109 -22.37 -0.14 -2.95
N GLU A 110 -21.67 0.61 -3.79
CA GLU A 110 -20.40 0.24 -4.38
C GLU A 110 -19.34 1.25 -3.97
N ARG A 111 -18.20 0.74 -3.52
CA ARG A 111 -17.06 1.55 -3.05
C ARG A 111 -15.90 1.34 -3.99
N SER A 112 -15.36 2.44 -4.50
CA SER A 112 -14.19 2.44 -5.38
C SER A 112 -13.01 3.06 -4.65
N TYR A 113 -11.87 2.38 -4.70
CA TYR A 113 -10.60 2.82 -4.11
C TYR A 113 -9.61 3.01 -5.26
N THR A 114 -9.29 4.26 -5.57
CA THR A 114 -8.23 4.57 -6.53
C THR A 114 -6.91 4.61 -5.79
N ALA A 115 -5.87 4.02 -6.36
CA ALA A 115 -4.55 4.04 -5.80
C ALA A 115 -3.50 4.34 -6.86
N ARG A 116 -2.50 5.11 -6.45
CA ARG A 116 -1.35 5.49 -7.26
C ARG A 116 -0.12 4.72 -6.77
N TYR A 117 0.59 4.14 -7.71
CA TYR A 117 1.74 3.27 -7.46
C TYR A 117 3.02 4.02 -7.80
N PHE A 118 3.97 4.01 -6.88
CA PHE A 118 5.21 4.75 -6.99
C PHE A 118 6.41 3.83 -6.83
N ASP A 119 7.48 4.20 -7.53
CA ASP A 119 8.82 3.66 -7.37
C ASP A 119 9.68 4.77 -6.74
N CYS A 120 9.94 4.64 -5.44
CA CYS A 120 10.68 5.59 -4.63
C CYS A 120 12.05 5.02 -4.24
N PRO A 121 13.12 5.83 -4.12
CA PRO A 121 14.35 5.37 -3.50
C PRO A 121 14.10 4.96 -2.03
N ASN A 122 14.69 3.83 -1.60
CA ASN A 122 14.42 3.18 -0.31
C ASN A 122 14.55 4.09 0.93
N GLU A 123 15.38 5.13 0.86
CA GLU A 123 15.60 6.09 1.96
C GLU A 123 14.35 6.92 2.28
N ILE A 124 13.48 7.16 1.29
CA ILE A 124 12.26 7.95 1.44
C ILE A 124 11.11 7.07 1.96
N VAL A 125 11.11 5.80 1.56
CA VAL A 125 10.14 4.79 1.99
C VAL A 125 10.27 4.51 3.48
N GLN A 126 11.49 4.48 4.02
CA GLN A 126 11.73 4.31 5.46
C GLN A 126 11.20 5.47 6.29
N ALA A 127 11.36 6.72 5.84
CA ALA A 127 10.81 7.89 6.54
C ALA A 127 9.27 7.93 6.57
N ALA A 128 8.61 7.39 5.54
CA ALA A 128 7.14 7.31 5.46
C ALA A 128 6.54 6.06 6.13
N SER A 129 7.33 4.97 6.26
CA SER A 129 6.93 3.72 6.93
C SER A 129 7.09 3.73 8.45
N MET A 130 7.88 4.67 8.98
CA MET A 130 7.88 4.88 10.42
C MET A 130 6.47 5.35 10.78
N PRO A 131 5.77 4.68 11.72
CA PRO A 131 4.63 5.33 12.33
C PRO A 131 5.16 6.68 12.77
N ALA A 132 4.45 7.75 12.41
CA ALA A 132 4.69 9.02 13.06
C ALA A 132 4.68 8.69 14.55
N ILE A 133 5.87 8.63 15.18
CA ILE A 133 5.99 8.89 16.60
C ILE A 133 5.31 10.23 16.67
N ASP A 134 4.07 10.22 17.16
CA ASP A 134 3.21 11.37 17.39
C ASP A 134 4.15 12.52 17.66
N LYS A 135 4.42 13.33 16.63
CA LYS A 135 5.20 14.54 16.82
C LYS A 135 4.21 15.34 17.62
N PRO A 136 4.38 15.44 18.96
CA PRO A 136 3.32 16.02 19.76
C PRO A 136 3.11 17.40 19.16
N ALA A 137 1.84 17.73 18.90
CA ALA A 137 1.43 19.07 18.50
C ALA A 137 2.35 20.08 19.20
N PRO A 138 2.89 21.10 18.49
CA PRO A 138 3.90 22.00 19.03
C PRO A 138 3.47 22.38 20.43
N ALA A 139 4.25 21.92 21.42
CA ALA A 139 3.92 21.99 22.83
C ALA A 139 4.06 23.45 23.30
N ALA A 140 3.19 24.31 22.79
CA ALA A 140 2.91 25.59 23.36
C ALA A 140 2.14 25.33 24.66
N ASN A 141 2.82 25.54 25.79
CA ASN A 141 2.30 25.59 27.16
C ASN A 141 2.27 24.29 27.99
N ARG A 142 3.35 23.48 28.00
CA ARG A 142 3.60 22.61 29.17
C ARG A 142 4.46 23.36 30.18
N SER A 143 4.01 23.42 31.44
CA SER A 143 4.73 24.11 32.51
C SER A 143 6.14 23.51 32.71
N ILE A 144 7.11 24.32 33.15
CA ILE A 144 8.50 23.90 33.38
C ILE A 144 8.55 22.68 34.32
N ALA A 145 7.70 22.66 35.36
CA ALA A 145 7.57 21.55 36.30
C ALA A 145 7.18 20.23 35.62
N GLU A 146 6.29 20.30 34.63
CA GLU A 146 5.83 19.13 33.88
C GLU A 146 6.89 18.61 32.90
N ARG A 147 7.67 19.52 32.29
CA ARG A 147 8.84 19.17 31.46
C ARG A 147 9.91 18.44 32.27
N LEU A 148 10.18 18.91 33.50
CA LEU A 148 11.14 18.25 34.42
C LEU A 148 10.64 16.88 34.89
N ARG A 149 9.33 16.73 35.13
CA ARG A 149 8.73 15.43 35.51
C ARG A 149 8.88 14.39 34.40
N LEU A 150 8.54 14.75 33.16
CA LEU A 150 8.70 13.86 32.01
C LEU A 150 10.17 13.48 31.78
N LEU A 151 11.10 14.42 31.92
CA LEU A 151 12.53 14.14 31.78
C LEU A 151 13.02 13.13 32.84
N LYS A 152 12.51 13.22 34.07
CA LYS A 152 12.80 12.25 35.14
C LYS A 152 12.23 10.87 34.83
N GLU A 153 10.99 10.80 34.33
CA GLU A 153 10.36 9.54 33.93
C GLU A 153 11.11 8.86 32.76
N LEU A 154 11.64 9.63 31.81
CA LEU A 154 12.45 9.10 30.69
C LEU A 154 13.78 8.51 31.18
N ARG A 155 14.42 9.14 32.16
CA ARG A 155 15.63 8.62 32.83
C ARG A 155 15.32 7.33 33.60
N GLU A 156 14.25 7.32 34.39
CA GLU A 156 13.84 6.16 35.19
C GLU A 156 13.50 4.94 34.31
N LYS A 157 13.02 5.16 33.08
CA LYS A 157 12.77 4.10 32.07
C LYS A 157 14.02 3.71 31.28
N SER A 158 15.20 4.24 31.62
CA SER A 158 16.47 4.05 30.88
C SER A 158 16.40 4.39 29.39
N LEU A 159 15.48 5.30 29.00
CA LEU A 159 15.29 5.73 27.62
C LEU A 159 16.26 6.86 27.21
N ILE A 160 16.92 7.47 28.19
CA ILE A 160 17.93 8.52 28.01
C ILE A 160 19.12 8.25 28.94
N THR A 161 20.30 8.67 28.52
CA THR A 161 21.52 8.58 29.32
C THR A 161 21.63 9.73 30.34
N GLU A 162 22.48 9.57 31.36
CA GLU A 162 22.74 10.61 32.36
C GLU A 162 23.25 11.92 31.73
N ALA A 163 24.04 11.81 30.66
CA ALA A 163 24.58 12.95 29.93
C ALA A 163 23.45 13.75 29.22
N GLU A 164 22.51 13.03 28.59
CA GLU A 164 21.36 13.64 27.91
C GLU A 164 20.35 14.22 28.90
N TYR A 165 20.18 13.57 30.06
CA TYR A 165 19.36 14.08 31.16
C TYR A 165 19.90 15.41 31.69
N ALA A 166 21.21 15.52 31.92
CA ALA A 166 21.83 16.74 32.42
C ALA A 166 21.72 17.90 31.43
N ALA A 167 21.99 17.64 30.13
CA ALA A 167 21.89 18.65 29.08
C ALA A 167 20.45 19.19 28.94
N LYS A 168 19.45 18.30 28.88
CA LYS A 168 18.03 18.69 28.75
C LYS A 168 17.49 19.34 30.02
N LYS A 169 17.98 18.95 31.20
CA LYS A 169 17.61 19.61 32.46
C LYS A 169 18.12 21.06 32.49
N ALA A 170 19.35 21.30 32.02
CA ALA A 170 19.91 22.65 31.93
C ALA A 170 19.09 23.53 30.95
N GLU A 171 18.77 23.01 29.78
CA GLU A 171 17.94 23.69 28.77
C GLU A 171 16.54 24.06 29.31
N ILE A 172 15.92 23.18 30.11
CA ILE A 172 14.60 23.46 30.71
C ILE A 172 14.70 24.49 31.84
N LEU A 173 15.81 24.51 32.59
CA LEU A 173 16.03 25.48 33.67
C LEU A 173 16.48 26.85 33.16
N GLU A 174 17.12 26.93 32.00
CA GLU A 174 17.44 28.20 31.31
C GLU A 174 16.18 28.89 30.77
N SER A 175 15.10 28.14 30.60
CA SER A 175 13.78 28.63 30.21
C SER A 175 12.93 29.16 31.38
N LEU A 176 13.47 29.24 32.61
CA LEU A 176 12.86 29.97 33.73
C LEU A 176 12.97 31.48 33.54
#